data_AF-C5HU34-F1
#
_entry.id   AF-C5HU34-F1
#
_cell.length_a   1.000
_cell.length_b   1.000
_cell.length_c   1.000
_cell.angle_alpha   90.00
_cell.angle_beta   90.00
_cell.angle_gamma   90.00
#
_symmetry.space_group_name_H-M   'P 1'
#
loop_
_entity.id
_entity.type
_entity.pdbx_description
1 polymer ?
#
loop_
_entity_poly.entity_id
_entity_poly.type
_entity_poly.pdbx_seq_one_letter_code
_entity_poly.pdbx_strand_id
1 'polypeptide(L)'
;MVLHKLRFKKSDSDAQGEGGDGVDEIGAENQSILMGIITQLRPGSDLTKITLPTFILEKKSMLERITNAFHTPQIVIEADNTDDNIQRFLLVLKWYMSCWHIAPKAVKKPLNPVLGEIFSCYWDELPGGSTAYYLSEQTSHHPPESSYFYIIPEHKIRVDGVLIPRSKFLGNSSAAMMEGIARLTLGNRNEQYTLAQPNAYCRGILFGKLRYELGDHVIIKCEATGLEADIEFKTKGFISGTYDAIEATVKDTGTGKTLYVITGKWNDVMQIEDADGKTAPFLDTSKVSIFSPKVKSLDKQEPYESRKLWNSTLQALDKKDHNWATEEKSKVEDEQRMIAKKRQETGEVFTPKLFTPTDSPDLPFTVNAQIDLNNDTPEVIRDKLFSLFPIL
;
A
#
# COMPACT_ATOMS: atom_id res chain seq x y z
N MET A 1 -4.03 18.70 -25.32
CA MET A 1 -4.17 19.72 -24.25
C MET A 1 -3.68 19.23 -22.87
N VAL A 2 -3.29 17.95 -22.72
CA VAL A 2 -2.57 17.36 -21.56
C VAL A 2 -1.25 18.08 -21.24
N LEU A 3 -0.55 18.46 -22.31
CA LEU A 3 0.82 18.98 -22.30
C LEU A 3 0.98 20.37 -21.67
N HIS A 4 -0.11 21.12 -21.47
CA HIS A 4 -0.03 22.55 -21.13
C HIS A 4 -0.56 22.91 -19.73
N LYS A 5 -1.13 21.96 -18.97
CA LYS A 5 -1.77 22.26 -17.67
C LYS A 5 -1.18 21.54 -16.44
N LEU A 6 -0.08 20.80 -16.55
CA LEU A 6 0.60 20.18 -15.39
C LEU A 6 1.59 21.14 -14.69
N ARG A 7 1.16 22.37 -14.35
CA ARG A 7 1.97 23.30 -13.54
C ARG A 7 1.53 23.26 -12.08
N PHE A 8 2.25 22.49 -11.26
CA PHE A 8 2.06 22.48 -9.81
C PHE A 8 2.68 23.73 -9.18
N LYS A 9 1.93 24.34 -8.25
CA LYS A 9 2.37 25.44 -7.40
C LYS A 9 3.05 24.82 -6.17
N LYS A 10 4.27 25.30 -5.88
CA LYS A 10 5.13 24.84 -4.79
C LYS A 10 4.45 25.09 -3.43
N SER A 11 4.29 24.04 -2.62
CA SER A 11 4.12 24.16 -1.18
C SER A 11 5.42 23.73 -0.52
N ASP A 12 6.10 24.66 0.14
CA ASP A 12 7.29 24.34 0.93
C ASP A 12 6.82 23.71 2.25
N SER A 13 6.94 22.39 2.35
CA SER A 13 6.86 21.66 3.61
C SER A 13 8.04 20.70 3.67
N ASP A 14 9.04 21.06 4.48
CA ASP A 14 10.20 20.22 4.77
C ASP A 14 9.72 18.95 5.50
N ALA A 15 9.62 17.85 4.76
CA ALA A 15 9.40 16.52 5.34
C ALA A 15 10.72 16.02 5.97
N GLN A 16 11.01 16.46 7.18
CA GLN A 16 11.98 15.79 8.04
C GLN A 16 11.33 14.57 8.68
N GLY A 17 11.77 13.39 8.26
CA GLY A 17 11.25 12.12 8.79
C GLY A 17 12.05 10.90 8.35
N GLU A 18 13.39 10.94 8.40
CA GLU A 18 14.20 9.73 8.23
C GLU A 18 14.59 9.16 9.61
N GLY A 19 13.70 8.35 10.17
CA GLY A 19 14.09 7.34 11.17
C GLY A 19 14.87 6.20 10.50
N GLY A 20 15.68 5.46 11.25
CA GLY A 20 16.70 4.48 10.80
C GLY A 20 16.31 3.33 9.84
N ASP A 21 15.16 3.35 9.17
CA ASP A 21 14.74 2.36 8.16
C ASP A 21 15.51 2.48 6.83
N GLY A 22 16.25 3.56 6.62
CA GLY A 22 17.10 3.76 5.43
C GLY A 22 18.43 3.01 5.45
N VAL A 23 18.80 2.38 6.57
CA VAL A 23 20.09 1.69 6.73
C VAL A 23 19.93 0.20 6.43
N ASP A 24 20.78 -0.32 5.54
CA ASP A 24 20.92 -1.76 5.32
C ASP A 24 21.77 -2.35 6.46
N GLU A 25 21.18 -3.29 7.20
CA GLU A 25 21.78 -3.92 8.39
C GLU A 25 22.31 -5.33 8.06
N ILE A 26 22.34 -5.72 6.79
CA ILE A 26 22.77 -7.05 6.36
C ILE A 26 24.30 -7.12 6.29
N GLY A 27 24.92 -7.31 7.46
CA GLY A 27 26.32 -7.72 7.60
C GLY A 27 26.52 -9.23 7.43
N ALA A 28 27.77 -9.69 7.47
CA ALA A 28 28.13 -11.11 7.26
C ALA A 28 27.44 -12.08 8.26
N GLU A 29 27.26 -11.67 9.51
CA GLU A 29 26.55 -12.44 10.53
C GLU A 29 25.06 -12.62 10.19
N ASN A 30 24.39 -11.51 9.83
CA ASN A 30 22.98 -11.49 9.43
C ASN A 30 22.74 -12.30 8.14
N GLN A 31 23.68 -12.29 7.19
CA GLN A 31 23.65 -13.16 6.01
C GLN A 31 23.69 -14.65 6.39
N SER A 32 24.51 -15.01 7.38
CA SER A 32 24.62 -16.42 7.83
C SER A 32 23.31 -16.93 8.43
N ILE A 33 22.61 -16.09 9.21
CA ILE A 33 21.28 -16.40 9.77
C ILE A 33 20.26 -16.60 8.65
N LEU A 34 20.21 -15.69 7.67
CA LEU A 34 19.32 -15.84 6.51
C LEU A 34 19.61 -17.15 5.77
N MET A 35 20.88 -17.45 5.48
CA MET A 35 21.28 -18.68 4.81
C MET A 35 20.83 -19.94 5.56
N GLY A 36 20.93 -19.94 6.89
CA GLY A 36 20.44 -21.04 7.74
C GLY A 36 18.93 -21.32 7.60
N ILE A 37 18.13 -20.27 7.43
CA ILE A 37 16.68 -20.40 7.15
C ILE A 37 16.46 -20.89 5.72
N ILE A 38 17.12 -20.25 4.74
CA ILE A 38 16.82 -20.48 3.32
C ILE A 38 17.23 -21.89 2.87
N THR A 39 18.32 -22.43 3.40
CA THR A 39 18.78 -23.80 3.11
C THR A 39 17.79 -24.90 3.51
N GLN A 40 16.82 -24.57 4.36
CA GLN A 40 15.74 -25.49 4.75
C GLN A 40 14.55 -25.44 3.78
N LEU A 41 14.56 -24.52 2.80
CA LEU A 41 13.45 -24.25 1.90
C LEU A 41 13.64 -24.89 0.54
N ARG A 42 12.52 -25.24 -0.09
CA ARG A 42 12.47 -25.70 -1.48
C ARG A 42 11.78 -24.63 -2.32
N PRO A 43 12.18 -24.43 -3.59
CA PRO A 43 11.43 -23.54 -4.49
C PRO A 43 9.94 -23.87 -4.48
N GLY A 44 9.10 -22.85 -4.30
CA GLY A 44 7.65 -22.96 -4.09
C GLY A 44 7.20 -22.99 -2.63
N SER A 45 8.11 -23.08 -1.65
CA SER A 45 7.76 -23.03 -0.22
C SER A 45 6.99 -21.75 0.14
N ASP A 46 5.94 -21.92 0.93
CA ASP A 46 5.16 -20.83 1.53
C ASP A 46 5.94 -20.19 2.68
N LEU A 47 6.30 -18.92 2.52
CA LEU A 47 7.11 -18.19 3.50
C LEU A 47 6.29 -17.63 4.67
N THR A 48 4.95 -17.68 4.61
CA THR A 48 4.11 -17.13 5.69
C THR A 48 4.25 -17.90 7.00
N LYS A 49 4.75 -19.14 6.96
CA LYS A 49 4.94 -20.03 8.11
C LYS A 49 6.34 -19.95 8.72
N ILE A 50 7.20 -19.07 8.21
CA ILE A 50 8.60 -18.97 8.61
C ILE A 50 8.81 -17.63 9.30
N THR A 51 9.35 -17.67 10.52
CA THR A 51 9.78 -16.47 11.23
C THR A 51 11.05 -15.93 10.58
N LEU A 52 10.92 -14.79 9.89
CA LEU A 52 12.07 -14.09 9.34
C LEU A 52 12.77 -13.25 10.42
N PRO A 53 14.09 -13.00 10.30
CA PRO A 53 14.85 -12.23 11.29
C PRO A 53 14.38 -10.77 11.43
N THR A 54 14.62 -10.15 12.59
CA THR A 54 14.15 -8.79 12.86
C THR A 54 14.94 -7.69 12.13
N PHE A 55 16.18 -7.94 11.71
CA PHE A 55 17.00 -6.97 10.96
C PHE A 55 16.49 -6.68 9.54
N ILE A 56 15.58 -7.51 9.01
CA ILE A 56 14.89 -7.25 7.73
C ILE A 56 13.53 -6.56 7.92
N LEU A 57 13.18 -6.14 9.14
CA LEU A 57 11.90 -5.49 9.42
C LEU A 57 12.03 -3.97 9.33
N GLU A 58 11.05 -3.32 8.72
CA GLU A 58 10.84 -1.88 8.87
C GLU A 58 10.02 -1.59 10.14
N LYS A 59 10.04 -0.34 10.59
CA LYS A 59 9.30 0.10 11.77
C LYS A 59 7.82 0.43 11.48
N LYS A 60 7.15 -0.44 10.72
CA LYS A 60 5.71 -0.36 10.42
C LYS A 60 5.07 -1.74 10.37
N SER A 61 3.83 -1.81 10.85
CA SER A 61 2.91 -2.90 10.47
C SER A 61 2.48 -2.73 9.02
N MET A 62 2.10 -3.83 8.36
CA MET A 62 1.54 -3.75 7.00
C MET A 62 0.32 -2.83 6.95
N LEU A 63 -0.50 -2.80 8.02
CA LEU A 63 -1.67 -1.92 8.11
C LEU A 63 -1.32 -0.43 8.01
N GLU A 64 -0.17 -0.04 8.56
CA GLU A 64 0.40 1.30 8.43
C GLU A 64 1.11 1.48 7.09
N ARG A 65 1.83 0.46 6.58
CA ARG A 65 2.56 0.53 5.30
C ARG A 65 1.63 0.82 4.11
N ILE A 66 0.40 0.31 4.14
CA ILE A 66 -0.63 0.62 3.13
C ILE A 66 -0.88 2.13 3.02
N THR A 67 -0.71 2.89 4.11
CA THR A 67 -0.96 4.35 4.09
C THR A 67 -0.06 5.13 3.15
N ASN A 68 1.11 4.57 2.80
CA ASN A 68 2.01 5.17 1.81
C ASN A 68 1.31 5.39 0.45
N ALA A 69 0.26 4.60 0.13
CA ALA A 69 -0.56 4.78 -1.07
C ALA A 69 -1.34 6.11 -1.10
N PHE A 70 -1.57 6.73 0.06
CA PHE A 70 -2.43 7.91 0.22
C PHE A 70 -1.66 9.20 0.54
N HIS A 71 -0.34 9.19 0.36
CA HIS A 71 0.53 10.33 0.66
C HIS A 71 0.49 11.48 -0.35
N THR A 72 -0.24 11.30 -1.46
CA THR A 72 -0.30 12.27 -2.57
C THR A 72 -1.75 12.67 -2.91
N PRO A 73 -2.59 13.02 -1.90
CA PRO A 73 -4.02 13.24 -2.07
C PRO A 73 -4.33 14.38 -3.05
N GLN A 74 -3.42 15.34 -3.21
CA GLN A 74 -3.56 16.43 -4.17
C GLN A 74 -3.78 15.95 -5.61
N ILE A 75 -3.23 14.79 -5.99
CA ILE A 75 -3.35 14.27 -7.36
C ILE A 75 -4.74 13.68 -7.59
N VAL A 76 -5.28 12.93 -6.63
CA VAL A 76 -6.63 12.35 -6.74
C VAL A 76 -7.72 13.43 -6.59
N ILE A 77 -7.48 14.45 -5.78
CA ILE A 77 -8.34 15.65 -5.71
C ILE A 77 -8.36 16.38 -7.05
N GLU A 78 -7.22 16.53 -7.73
CA GLU A 78 -7.17 17.11 -9.07
C GLU A 78 -7.93 16.25 -10.09
N ALA A 79 -7.83 14.91 -9.98
CA ALA A 79 -8.57 13.98 -10.81
C ALA A 79 -10.09 14.19 -10.66
N ASP A 80 -10.60 14.25 -9.43
CA ASP A 80 -12.02 14.48 -9.15
C ASP A 80 -12.52 15.82 -9.70
N ASN A 81 -11.66 16.85 -9.75
CA ASN A 81 -11.99 18.17 -10.32
C ASN A 81 -11.81 18.27 -11.84
N THR A 82 -11.41 17.20 -12.53
CA THR A 82 -11.13 17.21 -13.98
C THR A 82 -12.29 16.62 -14.77
N ASP A 83 -12.87 17.38 -15.70
CA ASP A 83 -14.07 16.94 -16.45
C ASP A 83 -13.78 16.00 -17.63
N ASP A 84 -12.66 16.16 -18.32
CA ASP A 84 -12.29 15.28 -19.42
C ASP A 84 -11.94 13.88 -18.91
N ASN A 85 -12.68 12.86 -19.37
CA ASN A 85 -12.56 11.48 -18.89
C ASN A 85 -11.14 10.92 -19.04
N ILE A 86 -10.48 11.22 -20.16
CA ILE A 86 -9.12 10.76 -20.45
C ILE A 86 -8.14 11.46 -19.50
N GLN A 87 -8.22 12.78 -19.35
CA GLN A 87 -7.34 13.52 -18.42
C GLN A 87 -7.52 13.05 -16.99
N ARG A 88 -8.77 12.86 -16.55
CA ARG A 88 -9.08 12.37 -15.22
C ARG A 88 -8.53 10.96 -14.99
N PHE A 89 -8.68 10.05 -15.95
CA PHE A 89 -8.09 8.72 -15.89
C PHE A 89 -6.56 8.78 -15.79
N LEU A 90 -5.90 9.64 -16.58
CA LEU A 90 -4.45 9.84 -16.49
C LEU A 90 -4.02 10.40 -15.12
N LEU A 91 -4.82 11.24 -14.48
CA LEU A 91 -4.56 11.73 -13.11
C LEU A 91 -4.75 10.64 -12.06
N VAL A 92 -5.76 9.79 -12.19
CA VAL A 92 -5.91 8.59 -11.33
C VAL A 92 -4.72 7.66 -11.48
N LEU A 93 -4.27 7.41 -12.71
CA LEU A 93 -3.07 6.62 -12.97
C LEU A 93 -1.82 7.28 -12.40
N LYS A 94 -1.70 8.61 -12.48
CA LYS A 94 -0.60 9.37 -11.90
C LYS A 94 -0.59 9.28 -10.38
N TRP A 95 -1.75 9.37 -9.74
CA TRP A 95 -1.91 9.18 -8.29
C TRP A 95 -1.47 7.77 -7.90
N TYR A 96 -1.97 6.74 -8.59
CA TYR A 96 -1.56 5.35 -8.39
C TYR A 96 -0.05 5.15 -8.53
N MET A 97 0.59 5.74 -9.55
CA MET A 97 2.04 5.61 -9.75
C MET A 97 2.88 6.43 -8.77
N SER A 98 2.29 7.42 -8.09
CA SER A 98 3.02 8.33 -7.22
C SER A 98 3.41 7.76 -5.86
N CYS A 99 2.89 6.60 -5.46
CA CYS A 99 3.12 6.07 -4.11
C CYS A 99 4.23 5.00 -4.02
N TRP A 100 4.54 4.28 -5.11
CA TRP A 100 5.42 3.11 -5.05
C TRP A 100 6.85 3.42 -4.59
N HIS A 101 7.33 4.63 -4.87
CA HIS A 101 8.64 5.12 -4.44
C HIS A 101 8.72 5.45 -2.95
N ILE A 102 7.57 5.58 -2.28
CA ILE A 102 7.46 5.83 -0.84
C ILE A 102 7.65 4.49 -0.13
N ALA A 103 8.92 4.09 0.01
CA ALA A 103 9.34 2.82 0.58
C ALA A 103 10.67 2.99 1.33
N PRO A 104 11.02 2.06 2.24
CA PRO A 104 12.36 2.02 2.81
C PRO A 104 13.44 1.94 1.72
N LYS A 105 14.53 2.70 1.88
CA LYS A 105 15.69 2.63 0.98
C LYS A 105 16.43 1.28 1.11
N ALA A 106 16.42 0.71 2.32
CA ALA A 106 16.93 -0.64 2.57
C ALA A 106 15.86 -1.70 2.25
N VAL A 107 16.29 -2.93 1.98
CA VAL A 107 15.35 -4.03 1.73
C VAL A 107 14.77 -4.51 3.06
N LYS A 108 13.68 -3.86 3.45
CA LYS A 108 12.93 -4.15 4.68
C LYS A 108 11.47 -4.52 4.36
N LYS A 109 10.91 -5.41 5.17
CA LYS A 109 9.51 -5.86 5.11
C LYS A 109 8.74 -5.31 6.32
N PRO A 110 7.47 -4.91 6.17
CA PRO A 110 6.64 -4.56 7.32
C PRO A 110 6.40 -5.77 8.23
N LEU A 111 6.07 -5.48 9.49
CA LEU A 111 5.54 -6.47 10.42
C LEU A 111 4.26 -7.08 9.83
N ASN A 112 4.14 -8.40 9.95
CA ASN A 112 2.92 -9.12 9.56
C ASN A 112 1.85 -8.85 10.63
N PRO A 113 0.71 -8.24 10.28
CA PRO A 113 -0.27 -7.89 11.30
C PRO A 113 -0.87 -9.13 11.96
N VAL A 114 -1.19 -9.00 13.24
CA VAL A 114 -1.94 -10.05 13.96
C VAL A 114 -3.42 -10.02 13.58
N LEU A 115 -4.15 -11.12 13.78
CA LEU A 115 -5.59 -11.14 13.46
C LEU A 115 -6.35 -10.13 14.34
N GLY A 116 -7.16 -9.27 13.72
CA GLY A 116 -7.88 -8.20 14.42
C GLY A 116 -6.98 -7.02 14.84
N GLU A 117 -5.73 -6.97 14.40
CA GLU A 117 -4.93 -5.75 14.50
C GLU A 117 -5.61 -4.62 13.72
N ILE A 118 -5.57 -3.41 14.26
CA ILE A 118 -6.17 -2.22 13.66
C ILE A 118 -5.10 -1.15 13.43
N PHE A 119 -5.21 -0.39 12.35
CA PHE A 119 -4.52 0.89 12.24
C PHE A 119 -5.51 1.98 11.83
N SER A 120 -5.38 3.14 12.46
CA SER A 120 -6.16 4.33 12.11
C SER A 120 -5.25 5.55 12.01
N CYS A 121 -5.52 6.41 11.04
CA CYS A 121 -4.82 7.68 10.90
C CYS A 121 -5.69 8.70 10.16
N TYR A 122 -5.21 9.94 10.16
CA TYR A 122 -5.86 11.03 9.45
C TYR A 122 -4.83 11.94 8.79
N TRP A 123 -5.30 12.74 7.84
CA TRP A 123 -4.60 13.90 7.33
C TRP A 123 -5.47 15.11 7.59
N ASP A 124 -4.88 16.15 8.15
CA ASP A 124 -5.44 17.49 8.20
C ASP A 124 -4.68 18.37 7.20
N GLU A 125 -5.24 19.54 6.89
CA GLU A 125 -4.60 20.53 6.01
C GLU A 125 -4.31 20.03 4.58
N LEU A 126 -5.15 19.13 4.06
CA LEU A 126 -5.13 18.77 2.64
C LEU A 126 -5.53 19.97 1.76
N PRO A 127 -5.28 19.94 0.44
CA PRO A 127 -5.69 21.02 -0.47
C PRO A 127 -7.14 21.46 -0.25
N GLY A 128 -7.35 22.78 -0.18
CA GLY A 128 -8.67 23.34 0.12
C GLY A 128 -9.06 23.31 1.60
N GLY A 129 -8.16 22.93 2.51
CA GLY A 129 -8.45 22.76 3.94
C GLY A 129 -9.25 21.49 4.25
N SER A 130 -9.25 20.53 3.33
CA SER A 130 -9.95 19.25 3.47
C SER A 130 -9.25 18.31 4.43
N THR A 131 -9.93 17.24 4.82
CA THR A 131 -9.39 16.20 5.71
C THR A 131 -9.50 14.84 5.07
N ALA A 132 -8.63 13.92 5.49
CA ALA A 132 -8.76 12.52 5.12
C ALA A 132 -8.69 11.61 6.33
N TYR A 133 -9.39 10.48 6.24
CA TYR A 133 -9.45 9.47 7.30
C TYR A 133 -9.15 8.10 6.74
N TYR A 134 -8.41 7.31 7.50
CA TYR A 134 -8.04 5.95 7.14
C TYR A 134 -8.30 4.99 8.29
N LEU A 135 -8.85 3.83 7.96
CA LEU A 135 -9.05 2.69 8.85
C LEU A 135 -8.56 1.43 8.14
N SER A 136 -7.88 0.55 8.87
CA SER A 136 -7.58 -0.79 8.38
C SER A 136 -7.60 -1.82 9.49
N GLU A 137 -7.87 -3.06 9.12
CA GLU A 137 -7.94 -4.19 10.02
C GLU A 137 -7.40 -5.45 9.34
N GLN A 138 -6.68 -6.28 10.09
CA GLN A 138 -6.30 -7.61 9.63
C GLN A 138 -7.49 -8.57 9.73
N THR A 139 -8.19 -8.76 8.61
CA THR A 139 -9.43 -9.57 8.52
C THR A 139 -9.15 -11.08 8.49
N SER A 140 -7.96 -11.50 8.04
CA SER A 140 -7.51 -12.89 8.12
C SER A 140 -6.00 -13.00 8.34
N HIS A 141 -5.55 -14.04 9.03
CA HIS A 141 -4.12 -14.30 9.27
C HIS A 141 -3.60 -15.52 8.50
N HIS A 142 -4.43 -16.54 8.27
CA HIS A 142 -4.08 -17.76 7.55
C HIS A 142 -5.18 -18.15 6.55
N PRO A 143 -5.08 -17.72 5.27
CA PRO A 143 -4.00 -16.90 4.72
C PRO A 143 -4.12 -15.41 5.11
N PRO A 144 -3.03 -14.61 5.06
CA PRO A 144 -3.08 -13.21 5.49
C PRO A 144 -3.92 -12.37 4.53
N GLU A 145 -4.75 -11.51 5.11
CA GLU A 145 -5.62 -10.54 4.44
C GLU A 145 -5.82 -9.32 5.34
N SER A 146 -5.65 -8.12 4.77
CA SER A 146 -5.91 -6.85 5.44
C SER A 146 -6.94 -6.05 4.65
N SER A 147 -8.01 -5.62 5.30
CA SER A 147 -8.98 -4.70 4.69
C SER A 147 -8.67 -3.27 5.09
N TYR A 148 -8.85 -2.32 4.17
CA TYR A 148 -8.61 -0.91 4.43
C TYR A 148 -9.65 -0.01 3.76
N PHE A 149 -9.85 1.14 4.37
CA PHE A 149 -10.77 2.17 3.95
C PHE A 149 -10.08 3.54 4.08
N TYR A 150 -10.25 4.37 3.07
CA TYR A 150 -9.77 5.75 3.04
C TYR A 150 -10.86 6.67 2.47
N ILE A 151 -11.02 7.86 3.03
CA ILE A 151 -11.98 8.84 2.52
C ILE A 151 -11.48 10.26 2.67
N ILE A 152 -11.80 11.11 1.68
CA ILE A 152 -11.73 12.57 1.74
C ILE A 152 -13.18 13.08 1.67
N PRO A 153 -13.85 13.29 2.82
CA PRO A 153 -15.28 13.58 2.84
C PRO A 153 -15.66 14.82 2.02
N GLU A 154 -14.87 15.89 2.10
CA GLU A 154 -15.13 17.16 1.41
C GLU A 154 -15.08 17.04 -0.12
N HIS A 155 -14.38 16.03 -0.63
CA HIS A 155 -14.26 15.74 -2.05
C HIS A 155 -15.07 14.51 -2.49
N LYS A 156 -15.76 13.83 -1.57
CA LYS A 156 -16.46 12.57 -1.83
C LYS A 156 -15.57 11.51 -2.51
N ILE A 157 -14.27 11.54 -2.23
CA ILE A 157 -13.30 10.56 -2.72
C ILE A 157 -13.22 9.45 -1.69
N ARG A 158 -13.54 8.22 -2.09
CA ARG A 158 -13.56 7.04 -1.22
C ARG A 158 -12.72 5.94 -1.84
N VAL A 159 -11.95 5.24 -1.01
CA VAL A 159 -11.21 4.04 -1.40
C VAL A 159 -11.52 2.93 -0.42
N ASP A 160 -12.01 1.82 -0.93
CA ASP A 160 -12.12 0.55 -0.20
C ASP A 160 -11.15 -0.43 -0.85
N GLY A 161 -10.36 -1.15 -0.06
CA GLY A 161 -9.45 -2.12 -0.64
C GLY A 161 -9.09 -3.25 0.30
N VAL A 162 -8.49 -4.27 -0.31
CA VAL A 162 -7.98 -5.44 0.38
C VAL A 162 -6.53 -5.68 -0.06
N LEU A 163 -5.69 -6.05 0.88
CA LEU A 163 -4.31 -6.45 0.64
C LEU A 163 -4.19 -7.94 0.90
N ILE A 164 -3.83 -8.69 -0.14
CA ILE A 164 -3.77 -10.15 -0.11
C ILE A 164 -2.38 -10.61 -0.56
N PRO A 165 -1.39 -10.65 0.35
CA PRO A 165 -0.05 -11.11 0.01
C PRO A 165 0.04 -12.64 0.08
N ARG A 166 0.54 -13.28 -0.97
CA ARG A 166 0.95 -14.71 -0.98
C ARG A 166 2.45 -14.81 -1.10
N SER A 167 3.11 -15.14 0.01
CA SER A 167 4.58 -15.19 0.05
C SER A 167 5.11 -16.51 -0.49
N LYS A 168 5.97 -16.46 -1.51
CA LYS A 168 6.57 -17.63 -2.17
C LYS A 168 8.10 -17.53 -2.17
N PHE A 169 8.78 -18.61 -1.77
CA PHE A 169 10.21 -18.76 -1.99
C PHE A 169 10.47 -19.26 -3.42
N LEU A 170 11.37 -18.62 -4.15
CA LEU A 170 11.65 -18.88 -5.57
C LEU A 170 13.13 -19.25 -5.82
N GLY A 171 13.86 -19.70 -4.80
CA GLY A 171 15.30 -19.96 -4.89
C GLY A 171 16.12 -18.71 -4.55
N ASN A 172 16.84 -18.12 -5.51
CA ASN A 172 17.57 -16.87 -5.26
C ASN A 172 16.66 -15.62 -5.20
N SER A 173 15.36 -15.82 -5.04
CA SER A 173 14.37 -14.77 -4.90
C SER A 173 13.25 -15.23 -3.97
N SER A 174 12.54 -14.27 -3.40
CA SER A 174 11.25 -14.47 -2.76
C SER A 174 10.28 -13.44 -3.31
N ALA A 175 9.01 -13.80 -3.38
CA ALA A 175 7.97 -12.91 -3.89
C ALA A 175 6.81 -12.83 -2.91
N ALA A 176 6.20 -11.66 -2.79
CA ALA A 176 4.83 -11.51 -2.32
C ALA A 176 3.97 -11.31 -3.56
N MET A 177 3.18 -12.32 -3.91
CA MET A 177 2.19 -12.21 -4.96
C MET A 177 0.99 -11.43 -4.39
N MET A 178 0.64 -10.32 -5.02
CA MET A 178 -0.38 -9.40 -4.52
C MET A 178 -1.70 -9.69 -5.24
N GLU A 179 -2.61 -10.37 -4.55
CA GLU A 179 -3.91 -10.80 -5.11
C GLU A 179 -5.05 -9.83 -4.77
N GLY A 180 -4.76 -8.78 -4.01
CA GLY A 180 -5.75 -7.80 -3.55
C GLY A 180 -6.00 -6.69 -4.56
N ILE A 181 -7.18 -6.05 -4.45
CA ILE A 181 -7.53 -4.88 -5.25
C ILE A 181 -7.98 -3.72 -4.36
N ALA A 182 -8.01 -2.52 -4.94
CA ALA A 182 -8.68 -1.35 -4.40
C ALA A 182 -9.78 -0.87 -5.36
N ARG A 183 -10.81 -0.25 -4.80
CA ARG A 183 -11.89 0.45 -5.51
C ARG A 183 -11.82 1.92 -5.12
N LEU A 184 -11.34 2.77 -6.03
CA LEU A 184 -11.43 4.23 -5.89
C LEU A 184 -12.79 4.67 -6.45
N THR A 185 -13.56 5.39 -5.64
CA THR A 185 -14.84 5.98 -6.02
C THR A 185 -14.73 7.50 -5.99
N LEU A 186 -15.07 8.12 -7.12
CA LEU A 186 -15.20 9.57 -7.27
C LEU A 186 -16.69 9.93 -7.17
N GLY A 187 -17.15 10.23 -5.95
CA GLY A 187 -18.57 10.39 -5.64
C GLY A 187 -19.25 11.52 -6.41
N ASN A 188 -18.54 12.62 -6.68
CA ASN A 188 -19.06 13.74 -7.48
C ASN A 188 -19.36 13.36 -8.94
N ARG A 189 -18.80 12.25 -9.42
CA ARG A 189 -18.93 11.78 -10.81
C ARG A 189 -19.68 10.46 -10.92
N ASN A 190 -19.98 9.80 -9.79
CA ASN A 190 -20.49 8.44 -9.74
C ASN A 190 -19.61 7.47 -10.56
N GLU A 191 -18.29 7.66 -10.48
CA GLU A 191 -17.29 6.86 -11.20
C GLU A 191 -16.50 5.99 -10.23
N GLN A 192 -16.17 4.77 -10.66
CA GLN A 192 -15.36 3.84 -9.90
C GLN A 192 -14.19 3.30 -10.74
N TYR A 193 -13.03 3.19 -10.11
CA TYR A 193 -11.80 2.64 -10.67
C TYR A 193 -11.39 1.38 -9.90
N THR A 194 -11.10 0.30 -10.61
CA THR A 194 -10.48 -0.91 -10.03
C THR A 194 -8.97 -0.79 -10.16
N LEU A 195 -8.27 -0.93 -9.05
CA LEU A 195 -6.81 -0.80 -8.98
C LEU A 195 -6.22 -2.13 -8.48
N ALA A 196 -5.56 -2.88 -9.35
CA ALA A 196 -4.75 -4.03 -8.94
C ALA A 196 -3.42 -3.57 -8.31
N GLN A 197 -2.60 -4.51 -7.83
CA GLN A 197 -1.32 -4.25 -7.17
C GLN A 197 -0.20 -5.02 -7.88
N PRO A 198 1.02 -4.47 -8.01
CA PRO A 198 2.16 -5.19 -8.58
C PRO A 198 2.67 -6.22 -7.59
N ASN A 199 3.27 -7.28 -8.11
CA ASN A 199 3.96 -8.25 -7.26
C ASN A 199 5.26 -7.64 -6.74
N ALA A 200 5.63 -8.00 -5.51
CA ALA A 200 6.85 -7.53 -4.87
C ALA A 200 7.87 -8.66 -4.78
N TYR A 201 9.09 -8.41 -5.25
CA TYR A 201 10.19 -9.36 -5.29
C TYR A 201 11.34 -8.89 -4.41
N CYS A 202 11.89 -9.83 -3.65
CA CYS A 202 13.17 -9.69 -2.97
C CYS A 202 14.18 -10.59 -3.71
N ARG A 203 15.16 -9.97 -4.38
CA ARG A 203 16.19 -10.63 -5.19
C ARG A 203 17.50 -10.75 -4.43
N GLY A 204 18.31 -11.73 -4.78
CA GLY A 204 19.66 -11.87 -4.23
C GLY A 204 19.69 -12.37 -2.79
N ILE A 205 18.69 -13.18 -2.42
CA ILE A 205 18.51 -13.70 -1.06
C ILE A 205 19.59 -14.72 -0.69
N LEU A 206 20.08 -15.48 -1.68
CA LEU A 206 21.16 -16.48 -1.51
C LEU A 206 22.48 -15.99 -2.10
N PHE A 207 22.43 -15.39 -3.28
CA PHE A 207 23.60 -15.00 -4.06
C PHE A 207 23.42 -13.60 -4.65
N GLY A 208 24.40 -12.74 -4.42
CA GLY A 208 24.41 -11.35 -4.89
C GLY A 208 23.97 -10.37 -3.80
N LYS A 209 23.61 -9.15 -4.22
CA LYS A 209 23.13 -8.10 -3.31
C LYS A 209 21.62 -8.17 -3.18
N LEU A 210 21.12 -8.07 -1.95
CA LEU A 210 19.68 -8.02 -1.68
C LEU A 210 19.05 -6.80 -2.37
N ARG A 211 17.93 -7.00 -3.07
CA ARG A 211 17.24 -5.93 -3.79
C ARG A 211 15.73 -6.11 -3.78
N TYR A 212 15.01 -5.01 -3.56
CA TYR A 212 13.56 -4.94 -3.74
C TYR A 212 13.21 -4.57 -5.19
N GLU A 213 12.24 -5.27 -5.77
CA GLU A 213 11.71 -5.05 -7.11
C GLU A 213 10.18 -5.13 -7.10
N LEU A 214 9.54 -4.26 -7.88
CA LEU A 214 8.17 -4.47 -8.32
C LEU A 214 8.18 -5.21 -9.66
N GLY A 215 7.20 -6.07 -9.88
CA GLY A 215 7.13 -6.89 -11.08
C GLY A 215 5.72 -7.21 -11.54
N ASP A 216 5.66 -7.69 -12.77
CA ASP A 216 4.48 -8.21 -13.46
C ASP A 216 3.46 -7.13 -13.86
N HIS A 217 2.34 -7.58 -14.42
CA HIS A 217 1.29 -6.72 -14.96
C HIS A 217 0.29 -6.28 -13.88
N VAL A 218 -0.12 -5.02 -13.99
CA VAL A 218 -1.19 -4.41 -13.19
C VAL A 218 -2.22 -3.82 -14.14
N ILE A 219 -3.49 -4.15 -13.91
CA ILE A 219 -4.61 -3.54 -14.63
C ILE A 219 -5.27 -2.49 -13.75
N ILE A 220 -5.42 -1.29 -14.31
CA ILE A 220 -6.22 -0.19 -13.76
C ILE A 220 -7.36 0.08 -14.74
N LYS A 221 -8.62 0.04 -14.30
CA LYS A 221 -9.77 0.24 -15.20
C LYS A 221 -10.89 1.07 -14.60
N CYS A 222 -11.59 1.81 -15.44
CA CYS A 222 -12.84 2.49 -15.12
C CYS A 222 -13.92 2.04 -16.13
N GLU A 223 -14.89 1.27 -15.65
CA GLU A 223 -15.92 0.69 -16.51
C GLU A 223 -16.87 1.76 -17.08
N ALA A 224 -17.20 2.79 -16.28
CA ALA A 224 -18.08 3.88 -16.69
C ALA A 224 -17.53 4.68 -17.88
N THR A 225 -16.20 4.83 -17.98
CA THR A 225 -15.56 5.57 -19.07
C THR A 225 -15.01 4.68 -20.19
N GLY A 226 -15.00 3.36 -20.01
CA GLY A 226 -14.37 2.41 -20.94
C GLY A 226 -12.86 2.63 -21.10
N LEU A 227 -12.18 3.05 -20.03
CA LEU A 227 -10.73 3.31 -20.05
C LEU A 227 -10.01 2.27 -19.21
N GLU A 228 -8.90 1.76 -19.74
CA GLU A 228 -8.05 0.78 -19.07
C GLU A 228 -6.57 1.13 -19.28
N ALA A 229 -5.76 0.93 -18.25
CA ALA A 229 -4.31 0.91 -18.33
C ALA A 229 -3.80 -0.47 -17.97
N ASP A 230 -2.95 -1.03 -18.83
CA ASP A 230 -2.12 -2.20 -18.55
C ASP A 230 -0.69 -1.70 -18.30
N ILE A 231 -0.19 -1.92 -17.07
CA ILE A 231 1.11 -1.46 -16.60
C ILE A 231 1.99 -2.69 -16.35
N GLU A 232 3.06 -2.84 -17.12
CA GLU A 232 4.12 -3.81 -16.85
C GLU A 232 5.18 -3.18 -15.94
N PHE A 233 5.30 -3.70 -14.72
CA PHE A 233 6.47 -3.44 -13.88
C PHE A 233 7.60 -4.39 -14.32
N LYS A 234 8.61 -3.84 -14.97
CA LYS A 234 9.68 -4.64 -15.57
C LYS A 234 10.65 -5.11 -14.49
N THR A 235 10.76 -6.43 -14.35
CA THR A 235 11.83 -7.04 -13.57
C THR A 235 13.09 -7.15 -14.42
N LYS A 236 14.27 -7.00 -13.82
CA LYS A 236 15.51 -7.06 -14.59
C LYS A 236 15.80 -8.51 -15.03
N GLY A 237 15.93 -8.72 -16.34
CA GLY A 237 16.37 -9.99 -16.90
C GLY A 237 17.85 -10.31 -16.61
N PHE A 238 18.23 -11.58 -16.75
CA PHE A 238 19.58 -12.07 -16.44
C PHE A 238 20.69 -11.50 -17.35
N ILE A 239 20.37 -11.07 -18.58
CA ILE A 239 21.36 -10.67 -19.60
C ILE A 239 21.40 -9.15 -19.80
N SER A 240 20.25 -8.50 -19.81
CA SER A 240 20.09 -7.06 -20.00
C SER A 240 18.79 -6.58 -19.36
N GLY A 241 18.67 -5.27 -19.14
CA GLY A 241 17.47 -4.68 -18.57
C GLY A 241 17.79 -3.53 -17.62
N THR A 242 16.84 -2.61 -17.53
CA THR A 242 16.88 -1.47 -16.61
C THR A 242 16.06 -1.81 -15.38
N TYR A 243 16.64 -1.62 -14.20
CA TYR A 243 15.90 -1.79 -12.96
C TYR A 243 14.77 -0.77 -12.84
N ASP A 244 13.69 -1.21 -12.20
CA ASP A 244 12.56 -0.38 -11.78
C ASP A 244 11.81 0.31 -12.93
N ALA A 245 12.05 -0.17 -14.16
CA ALA A 245 11.40 0.36 -15.34
C ALA A 245 9.93 -0.07 -15.39
N ILE A 246 9.11 0.79 -15.98
CA ILE A 246 7.71 0.49 -16.29
C ILE A 246 7.45 0.75 -17.77
N GLU A 247 6.45 0.05 -18.29
CA GLU A 247 5.78 0.39 -19.53
C GLU A 247 4.28 0.22 -19.32
N ALA A 248 3.50 1.26 -19.59
CA ALA A 248 2.06 1.20 -19.50
C ALA A 248 1.41 1.63 -20.80
N THR A 249 0.32 0.96 -21.17
CA THR A 249 -0.54 1.36 -22.29
C THR A 249 -1.90 1.75 -21.76
N VAL A 250 -2.37 2.95 -22.12
CA VAL A 250 -3.72 3.42 -21.82
C VAL A 250 -4.57 3.25 -23.06
N LYS A 251 -5.67 2.52 -22.97
CA LYS A 251 -6.54 2.18 -24.09
C LYS A 251 -8.00 2.54 -23.83
N ASP A 252 -8.69 2.86 -24.92
CA ASP A 252 -10.15 2.83 -24.99
C ASP A 252 -10.57 1.36 -25.21
N THR A 253 -11.31 0.78 -24.26
CA THR A 253 -11.71 -0.62 -24.32
C THR A 253 -12.81 -0.87 -25.36
N GLY A 254 -13.59 0.15 -25.72
CA GLY A 254 -14.63 0.05 -26.73
C GLY A 254 -14.06 -0.01 -28.15
N THR A 255 -13.00 0.77 -28.42
CA THR A 255 -12.36 0.80 -29.74
C THR A 255 -11.09 -0.06 -29.82
N GLY A 256 -10.53 -0.49 -28.70
CA GLY A 256 -9.22 -1.17 -28.62
C GLY A 256 -8.03 -0.27 -28.96
N LYS A 257 -8.24 1.05 -29.05
CA LYS A 257 -7.21 2.00 -29.49
C LYS A 257 -6.32 2.37 -28.31
N THR A 258 -5.01 2.23 -28.46
CA THR A 258 -4.02 2.82 -27.54
C THR A 258 -4.03 4.34 -27.69
N LEU A 259 -4.31 5.02 -26.58
CA LEU A 259 -4.38 6.47 -26.48
C LEU A 259 -3.03 7.06 -26.06
N TYR A 260 -2.36 6.40 -25.10
CA TYR A 260 -1.08 6.82 -24.56
C TYR A 260 -0.19 5.64 -24.19
N VAL A 261 1.12 5.86 -24.25
CA VAL A 261 2.14 4.97 -23.69
C VAL A 261 2.90 5.73 -22.61
N ILE A 262 3.10 5.12 -21.45
CA ILE A 262 3.87 5.71 -20.34
C ILE A 262 5.10 4.83 -20.12
N THR A 263 6.28 5.43 -20.06
CA THR A 263 7.55 4.73 -19.85
C THR A 263 8.38 5.46 -18.81
N GLY A 264 9.44 4.82 -18.32
CA GLY A 264 10.36 5.41 -17.34
C GLY A 264 10.52 4.48 -16.16
N LYS A 265 10.70 5.04 -14.95
CA LYS A 265 10.87 4.23 -13.73
C LYS A 265 9.91 4.67 -12.64
N TRP A 266 9.32 3.71 -11.92
CA TRP A 266 8.33 3.98 -10.88
C TRP A 266 8.90 4.70 -9.66
N ASN A 267 10.23 4.71 -9.50
CA ASN A 267 10.95 5.39 -8.41
C ASN A 267 11.72 6.65 -8.84
N ASP A 268 11.57 7.11 -10.07
CA ASP A 268 12.33 8.25 -10.63
C ASP A 268 11.41 9.08 -11.54
N VAL A 269 11.75 9.24 -12.81
CA VAL A 269 10.95 9.96 -13.79
C VAL A 269 10.21 9.01 -14.73
N MET A 270 8.95 9.33 -14.98
CA MET A 270 8.07 8.73 -15.99
C MET A 270 7.68 9.77 -17.04
N GLN A 271 7.62 9.35 -18.30
CA GLN A 271 7.22 10.13 -19.47
C GLN A 271 5.95 9.52 -20.08
N ILE A 272 5.13 10.35 -20.70
CA ILE A 272 3.93 9.95 -21.44
C ILE A 272 4.09 10.35 -22.91
N GLU A 273 3.68 9.46 -23.81
CA GLU A 273 3.64 9.63 -25.25
C GLU A 273 2.21 9.49 -25.74
N ASP A 274 1.75 10.42 -26.59
CA ASP A 274 0.44 10.31 -27.26
C ASP A 274 0.51 9.49 -28.55
N ALA A 275 -0.65 9.21 -29.15
CA ALA A 275 -0.74 8.42 -30.38
C ALA A 275 -0.01 9.02 -31.60
N ASP A 276 0.36 10.31 -31.55
CA ASP A 276 1.13 10.98 -32.60
C ASP A 276 2.66 10.94 -32.34
N GLY A 277 3.09 10.24 -31.28
CA GLY A 277 4.49 10.11 -30.88
C GLY A 277 5.02 11.32 -30.09
N LYS A 278 4.15 12.20 -29.61
CA LYS A 278 4.56 13.41 -28.89
C LYS A 278 4.74 13.08 -27.40
N THR A 279 5.93 13.36 -26.89
CA THR A 279 6.34 13.01 -25.53
C THR A 279 6.28 14.19 -24.56
N ALA A 280 6.03 13.91 -23.28
CA ALA A 280 6.14 14.85 -22.17
C ALA A 280 6.32 14.19 -20.81
N PRO A 281 6.74 14.96 -19.78
CA PRO A 281 6.81 14.45 -18.41
C PRO A 281 5.43 14.03 -17.90
N PHE A 282 5.34 12.79 -17.42
CA PHE A 282 4.15 12.28 -16.75
C PHE A 282 4.23 12.53 -15.23
N LEU A 283 5.29 12.04 -14.61
CA LEU A 283 5.51 12.09 -13.16
C LEU A 283 7.01 12.11 -12.88
N ASP A 284 7.43 12.97 -11.96
CA ASP A 284 8.78 13.03 -11.42
C ASP A 284 8.65 12.87 -9.90
N THR A 285 9.02 11.71 -9.38
CA THR A 285 8.80 11.34 -7.96
C THR A 285 9.49 12.30 -7.00
N SER A 286 10.62 12.88 -7.40
CA SER A 286 11.38 13.85 -6.58
C SER A 286 10.68 15.19 -6.38
N LYS A 287 9.66 15.49 -7.20
CA LYS A 287 8.92 16.77 -7.19
C LYS A 287 7.51 16.65 -6.63
N VAL A 288 7.09 15.47 -6.20
CA VAL A 288 5.74 15.26 -5.68
C VAL A 288 5.67 15.72 -4.22
N SER A 289 4.72 16.60 -3.92
CA SER A 289 4.41 16.96 -2.53
C SER A 289 3.86 15.74 -1.77
N ILE A 290 4.43 15.47 -0.60
CA ILE A 290 4.05 14.34 0.26
C ILE A 290 3.31 14.88 1.48
N PHE A 291 2.13 14.31 1.73
CA PHE A 291 1.31 14.56 2.92
C PHE A 291 1.41 13.32 3.81
N SER A 292 2.08 13.45 4.96
CA SER A 292 2.25 12.34 5.90
C SER A 292 1.05 12.21 6.84
N PRO A 293 0.58 10.99 7.15
CA PRO A 293 -0.52 10.79 8.08
C PRO A 293 -0.14 11.19 9.50
N LYS A 294 -1.13 11.72 10.22
CA LYS A 294 -1.11 11.90 11.67
C LYS A 294 -1.81 10.74 12.34
N VAL A 295 -1.29 10.32 13.48
CA VAL A 295 -1.80 9.20 14.26
C VAL A 295 -1.95 9.67 15.70
N LYS A 296 -3.03 9.27 16.37
CA LYS A 296 -3.23 9.57 17.79
C LYS A 296 -2.10 9.02 18.65
N SER A 297 -1.85 9.67 19.79
CA SER A 297 -0.79 9.32 20.72
C SER A 297 -0.98 7.90 21.31
N LEU A 298 0.12 7.26 21.71
CA LEU A 298 0.12 5.85 22.16
C LEU A 298 -0.79 5.61 23.39
N ASP A 299 -0.95 6.62 24.26
CA ASP A 299 -1.83 6.55 25.42
C ASP A 299 -3.32 6.47 25.04
N LYS A 300 -3.70 7.06 23.89
CA LYS A 300 -5.07 7.04 23.35
C LYS A 300 -5.37 5.84 22.44
N GLN A 301 -4.36 5.04 22.10
CA GLN A 301 -4.53 3.86 21.25
C GLN A 301 -5.09 2.67 22.05
N GLU A 302 -5.98 1.89 21.44
CA GLU A 302 -6.41 0.58 21.96
C GLU A 302 -5.24 -0.42 21.92
N PRO A 303 -5.24 -1.48 22.75
CA PRO A 303 -4.11 -2.43 22.83
C PRO A 303 -3.71 -3.09 21.50
N TYR A 304 -4.68 -3.29 20.60
CA TYR A 304 -4.49 -3.93 19.29
C TYR A 304 -4.30 -2.94 18.14
N GLU A 305 -4.11 -1.65 18.43
CA GLU A 305 -3.69 -0.71 17.41
C GLU A 305 -2.20 -0.86 17.10
N SER A 306 -1.82 -0.92 15.83
CA SER A 306 -0.50 -1.38 15.39
C SER A 306 0.68 -0.74 16.13
N ARG A 307 0.67 0.59 16.30
CA ARG A 307 1.80 1.27 16.96
C ARG A 307 1.88 0.96 18.44
N LYS A 308 0.75 0.77 19.13
CA LYS A 308 0.72 0.37 20.54
C LYS A 308 1.07 -1.10 20.72
N LEU A 309 0.47 -1.97 19.91
CA LEU A 309 0.73 -3.41 19.93
C LEU A 309 2.22 -3.71 19.71
N TRP A 310 2.83 -3.09 18.70
CA TRP A 310 4.21 -3.33 18.32
C TRP A 310 5.21 -2.38 19.01
N ASN A 311 4.77 -1.51 19.94
CA ASN A 311 5.59 -0.43 20.49
C ASN A 311 6.96 -0.91 21.01
N SER A 312 7.00 -1.97 21.82
CA SER A 312 8.25 -2.51 22.37
C SER A 312 9.18 -3.04 21.28
N THR A 313 8.65 -3.78 20.30
CA THR A 313 9.41 -4.23 19.12
C THR A 313 9.97 -3.06 18.34
N LEU A 314 9.16 -2.02 18.10
CA LEU A 314 9.58 -0.82 17.36
C LEU A 314 10.68 -0.04 18.09
N GLN A 315 10.60 0.08 19.43
CA GLN A 315 11.64 0.71 20.25
C GLN A 315 12.95 -0.08 20.20
N ALA A 316 12.88 -1.42 20.19
CA ALA A 316 14.05 -2.27 20.07
C ALA A 316 14.72 -2.15 18.68
N LEU A 317 13.91 -2.14 17.61
CA LEU A 317 14.37 -1.91 16.24
C LEU A 317 15.03 -0.53 16.10
N ASP A 318 14.49 0.51 16.73
CA ASP A 318 15.07 1.86 16.69
C ASP A 318 16.46 1.91 17.34
N LYS A 319 16.66 1.15 18.43
CA LYS A 319 17.97 0.98 19.08
C LYS A 319 18.88 -0.04 18.39
N LYS A 320 18.41 -0.69 17.31
CA LYS A 320 19.10 -1.79 16.63
C LYS A 320 19.45 -2.97 17.54
N ASP A 321 18.63 -3.19 18.58
CA ASP A 321 18.76 -4.33 19.48
C ASP A 321 17.89 -5.47 18.95
N HIS A 322 18.46 -6.29 18.06
CA HIS A 322 17.73 -7.38 17.42
C HIS A 322 17.38 -8.53 18.36
N ASN A 323 18.12 -8.70 19.47
CA ASN A 323 17.78 -9.69 20.48
C ASN A 323 16.51 -9.26 21.21
N TRP A 324 16.48 -8.01 21.69
CA TRP A 324 15.29 -7.45 22.33
C TRP A 324 14.10 -7.39 21.36
N ALA A 325 14.33 -6.97 20.11
CA ALA A 325 13.27 -6.93 19.10
C ALA A 325 12.66 -8.31 18.83
N THR A 326 13.49 -9.36 18.79
CA THR A 326 13.03 -10.74 18.59
C THR A 326 12.23 -11.24 19.78
N GLU A 327 12.67 -10.93 20.99
CA GLU A 327 11.96 -11.29 22.22
C GLU A 327 10.56 -10.66 22.27
N GLU A 328 10.47 -9.34 22.07
CA GLU A 328 9.20 -8.60 22.12
C GLU A 328 8.26 -9.01 20.98
N LYS A 329 8.80 -9.21 19.78
CA LYS A 329 8.02 -9.73 18.65
C LYS A 329 7.44 -11.12 18.95
N SER A 330 8.23 -12.00 19.56
CA SER A 330 7.78 -13.36 19.89
C SER A 330 6.66 -13.35 20.94
N LYS A 331 6.69 -12.43 21.92
CA LYS A 331 5.62 -12.28 22.91
C LYS A 331 4.26 -12.03 22.24
N VAL A 332 4.21 -11.10 21.29
CA VAL A 332 2.99 -10.79 20.51
C VAL A 332 2.55 -11.99 19.67
N GLU A 333 3.47 -12.65 18.96
CA GLU A 333 3.16 -13.79 18.11
C GLU A 333 2.67 -15.02 18.90
N ASP A 334 3.26 -15.31 20.05
CA ASP A 334 2.88 -16.43 20.89
C ASP A 334 1.54 -16.19 21.59
N GLU A 335 1.23 -14.95 22.01
CA GLU A 335 -0.10 -14.59 22.49
C GLU A 335 -1.18 -14.87 21.42
N GLN A 336 -0.91 -14.52 20.16
CA GLN A 336 -1.82 -14.78 19.06
C GLN A 336 -2.01 -16.28 18.78
N ARG A 337 -0.95 -17.08 18.91
CA ARG A 337 -1.05 -18.55 18.79
C ARG A 337 -1.96 -19.12 19.88
N MET A 338 -1.86 -18.61 21.10
CA MET A 338 -2.74 -19.03 22.20
C MET A 338 -4.20 -18.63 21.94
N ILE A 339 -4.46 -17.40 21.49
CA ILE A 339 -5.80 -16.91 21.15
C ILE A 339 -6.40 -17.72 20.00
N ALA A 340 -5.61 -18.03 18.96
CA ALA A 340 -6.06 -18.86 17.83
C ALA A 340 -6.40 -20.29 18.27
N LYS A 341 -5.58 -20.90 19.13
CA LYS A 341 -5.84 -22.24 19.68
C LYS A 341 -7.14 -22.27 20.49
N LYS A 342 -7.36 -21.27 21.35
CA LYS A 342 -8.59 -21.16 22.15
C LYS A 342 -9.83 -21.03 21.26
N ARG A 343 -9.78 -20.23 20.19
CA ARG A 343 -10.88 -20.11 19.22
C ARG A 343 -11.17 -21.44 18.53
N GLN A 344 -10.13 -22.17 18.14
CA GLN A 344 -10.28 -23.50 17.56
C GLN A 344 -10.93 -24.51 18.53
N GLU A 345 -10.53 -24.49 19.81
CA GLU A 345 -11.08 -25.37 20.85
C GLU A 345 -12.55 -25.06 21.18
N THR A 346 -12.93 -23.78 21.10
CA THR A 346 -14.29 -23.30 21.44
C THR A 346 -15.24 -23.24 20.24
N GLY A 347 -14.72 -23.32 19.01
CA GLY A 347 -15.49 -23.12 17.79
C GLY A 347 -15.86 -21.66 17.52
N GLU A 348 -15.23 -20.71 18.22
CA GLU A 348 -15.48 -19.28 18.04
C GLU A 348 -14.94 -18.79 16.69
N VAL A 349 -15.80 -18.15 15.90
CA VAL A 349 -15.45 -17.56 14.61
C VAL A 349 -15.01 -16.12 14.84
N PHE A 350 -13.82 -15.76 14.34
CA PHE A 350 -13.37 -14.38 14.35
C PHE A 350 -14.25 -13.52 13.44
N THR A 351 -14.72 -12.38 13.96
CA THR A 351 -15.47 -11.38 13.20
C THR A 351 -14.70 -10.06 13.28
N PRO A 352 -14.36 -9.43 12.14
CA PRO A 352 -13.69 -8.13 12.15
C PRO A 352 -14.53 -7.06 12.86
N LYS A 353 -13.87 -6.14 13.57
CA LYS A 353 -14.50 -5.05 14.32
C LYS A 353 -14.92 -3.89 13.41
N LEU A 354 -14.09 -3.55 12.43
CA LEU A 354 -14.24 -2.35 11.60
C LEU A 354 -14.86 -2.63 10.24
N PHE A 355 -14.90 -3.90 9.82
CA PHE A 355 -15.33 -4.28 8.47
C PHE A 355 -16.41 -5.35 8.50
N THR A 356 -17.37 -5.23 7.57
CA THR A 356 -18.44 -6.21 7.36
C THR A 356 -18.25 -6.95 6.04
N PRO A 357 -18.58 -8.26 5.98
CA PRO A 357 -18.52 -9.03 4.74
C PRO A 357 -19.35 -8.41 3.61
N THR A 358 -18.92 -8.61 2.36
CA THR A 358 -19.69 -8.27 1.16
C THR A 358 -19.90 -9.51 0.29
N ASP A 359 -20.80 -9.43 -0.69
CA ASP A 359 -20.99 -10.46 -1.70
C ASP A 359 -19.93 -10.41 -2.82
N SER A 360 -19.02 -9.43 -2.79
CA SER A 360 -17.98 -9.25 -3.81
C SER A 360 -16.75 -10.11 -3.50
N PRO A 361 -16.34 -11.02 -4.40
CA PRO A 361 -15.14 -11.81 -4.19
C PRO A 361 -13.85 -10.96 -4.25
N ASP A 362 -13.86 -9.87 -5.03
CA ASP A 362 -12.68 -9.01 -5.19
C ASP A 362 -12.51 -8.04 -4.01
N LEU A 363 -13.59 -7.75 -3.28
CA LEU A 363 -13.60 -6.86 -2.13
C LEU A 363 -14.43 -7.50 -1.01
N PRO A 364 -13.88 -8.51 -0.31
CA PRO A 364 -14.64 -9.37 0.61
C PRO A 364 -15.23 -8.62 1.81
N PHE A 365 -14.71 -7.42 2.10
CA PHE A 365 -15.06 -6.62 3.25
C PHE A 365 -15.19 -5.13 2.86
N THR A 366 -16.13 -4.42 3.49
CA THR A 366 -16.24 -2.95 3.43
C THR A 366 -16.36 -2.37 4.83
N VAL A 367 -16.05 -1.08 4.99
CA VAL A 367 -16.10 -0.41 6.29
C VAL A 367 -17.51 -0.45 6.89
N ASN A 368 -17.60 -0.76 8.17
CA ASN A 368 -18.86 -0.86 8.91
C ASN A 368 -19.40 0.52 9.36
N ALA A 369 -19.45 1.50 8.45
CA ALA A 369 -19.79 2.90 8.77
C ALA A 369 -21.02 3.45 8.03
N GLN A 370 -21.76 2.64 7.25
CA GLN A 370 -23.00 3.05 6.54
C GLN A 370 -22.91 4.43 5.86
N ILE A 371 -21.81 4.69 5.15
CA ILE A 371 -21.53 5.97 4.48
C ILE A 371 -22.23 6.02 3.13
N ASP A 372 -23.03 7.06 2.91
CA ASP A 372 -23.66 7.38 1.64
C ASP A 372 -23.04 8.66 1.06
N LEU A 373 -22.15 8.51 0.08
CA LEU A 373 -21.45 9.64 -0.55
C LEU A 373 -22.40 10.64 -1.23
N ASN A 374 -23.61 10.22 -1.62
CA ASN A 374 -24.55 11.10 -2.30
C ASN A 374 -25.29 12.00 -1.31
N ASN A 375 -25.67 11.45 -0.17
CA ASN A 375 -26.59 12.08 0.78
C ASN A 375 -25.93 12.62 2.06
N ASP A 376 -24.82 12.01 2.51
CA ASP A 376 -24.14 12.45 3.74
C ASP A 376 -23.30 13.71 3.49
N THR A 377 -23.36 14.67 4.41
CA THR A 377 -22.42 15.79 4.45
C THR A 377 -21.06 15.33 4.99
N PRO A 378 -19.97 16.08 4.75
CA PRO A 378 -18.66 15.77 5.34
C PRO A 378 -18.70 15.58 6.86
N GLU A 379 -19.52 16.35 7.58
CA GLU A 379 -19.75 16.22 9.03
C GLU A 379 -20.40 14.87 9.37
N VAL A 380 -21.46 14.49 8.67
CA VAL A 380 -22.17 13.22 8.90
C VAL A 380 -21.26 12.02 8.62
N ILE A 381 -20.44 12.09 7.56
CA ILE A 381 -19.45 11.05 7.25
C ILE A 381 -18.45 10.90 8.40
N ARG A 382 -17.93 12.02 8.92
CA ARG A 382 -17.00 12.02 10.05
C ARG A 382 -17.63 11.44 11.31
N ASP A 383 -18.85 11.86 11.64
CA ASP A 383 -19.59 11.36 12.81
C ASP A 383 -19.83 9.84 12.74
N LYS A 384 -20.22 9.33 11.56
CA LYS A 384 -20.37 7.88 11.33
C LYS A 384 -19.06 7.12 11.52
N LEU A 385 -17.95 7.64 10.98
CA LEU A 385 -16.63 7.02 11.15
C LEU A 385 -16.14 7.04 12.60
N PHE A 386 -16.28 8.15 13.29
CA PHE A 386 -15.81 8.28 14.67
C PHE A 386 -16.69 7.52 15.66
N SER A 387 -17.96 7.29 15.31
CA SER A 387 -18.83 6.37 16.05
C SER A 387 -18.39 4.91 15.91
N LEU A 388 -17.81 4.52 14.76
CA LEU A 388 -17.23 3.20 14.54
C LEU A 388 -15.89 3.04 15.26
N PHE A 389 -14.97 3.99 15.07
CA PHE A 389 -13.65 3.95 15.67
C PHE A 389 -13.06 5.35 15.88
N PRO A 390 -12.51 5.68 17.07
CA PRO A 390 -11.93 6.99 17.33
C PRO A 390 -10.58 7.15 16.62
N ILE A 391 -10.51 8.08 15.65
CA ILE A 391 -9.31 8.33 14.81
C ILE A 391 -8.45 9.49 15.35
N LEU A 392 -9.05 10.46 16.07
CA LEU A 392 -8.39 11.68 16.57
C LEU A 392 -7.90 11.60 18.02
#